data_AF-A0A5E4DMX7-F1
#
_entry.id   AF-A0A5E4DMX7-F1
#
_cell.length_a   1.000
_cell.length_b   1.000
_cell.length_c   1.000
_cell.angle_alpha   90.00
_cell.angle_beta   90.00
_cell.angle_gamma   90.00
#
_symmetry.space_group_name_H-M   'P 1'
#
loop_
_entity.id
_entity.type
_entity.pdbx_description
1 polymer ?
#
loop_
_entity_poly.entity_id
_entity_poly.type
_entity_poly.pdbx_seq_one_letter_code
_entity_poly.pdbx_strand_id
1 'polypeptide(L)'
;MKDFVINENNNKCSWCGKPSKKFILHHVDYDHLCIYTQPIQIPSPTEKRPNRKIKVSDCGTCKLKTPEAFKECSKRVVPVHQYCNKLIDDEMKKRVF
;
A
#
# COMPACT_ATOMS: atom_id res chain seq x y z
N MET A 1 -2.90 6.34 5.23
CA MET A 1 -2.80 6.02 3.79
C MET A 1 -3.73 4.90 3.39
N LYS A 2 -3.57 3.71 3.96
CA LYS A 2 -4.39 2.53 3.63
C LYS A 2 -5.89 2.80 3.67
N ASP A 3 -6.39 3.36 4.78
CA ASP A 3 -7.83 3.62 4.92
C ASP A 3 -8.34 4.68 3.94
N PHE A 4 -7.51 5.69 3.63
CA PHE A 4 -7.83 6.69 2.62
C PHE A 4 -8.03 6.05 1.25
N VAL A 5 -7.09 5.22 0.81
CA VAL A 5 -7.14 4.53 -0.49
C VAL A 5 -8.29 3.51 -0.55
N ILE A 6 -8.56 2.80 0.54
CA ILE A 6 -9.71 1.87 0.61
C ILE A 6 -11.04 2.62 0.45
N ASN A 7 -11.17 3.77 1.12
CA ASN A 7 -12.39 4.58 1.06
C ASN A 7 -12.59 5.21 -0.33
N GLU A 8 -11.54 5.76 -0.94
CA GLU A 8 -11.60 6.30 -2.33
C GLU A 8 -12.02 5.22 -3.34
N ASN A 9 -11.63 3.96 -3.10
CA ASN A 9 -12.01 2.83 -3.96
C ASN A 9 -13.29 2.13 -3.50
N ASN A 10 -14.16 2.80 -2.73
CA ASN A 10 -15.46 2.31 -2.30
C ASN A 10 -15.42 0.95 -1.59
N ASN A 11 -14.37 0.68 -0.80
CA ASN A 11 -14.15 -0.60 -0.14
C ASN A 11 -14.14 -1.80 -1.10
N LYS A 12 -13.71 -1.61 -2.36
CA LYS A 12 -13.61 -2.65 -3.39
C LYS A 12 -12.17 -2.91 -3.78
N CYS A 13 -11.90 -4.17 -4.12
CA CYS A 13 -10.64 -4.58 -4.72
C CYS A 13 -10.52 -4.01 -6.13
N SER A 14 -9.41 -3.33 -6.43
CA SER A 14 -9.20 -2.74 -7.77
C SER A 14 -8.90 -3.78 -8.85
N TRP A 15 -8.55 -5.02 -8.45
CA TRP A 15 -8.32 -6.12 -9.38
C TRP A 15 -9.61 -6.85 -9.76
N CYS A 16 -10.40 -7.27 -8.78
CA CYS A 16 -11.57 -8.13 -9.02
C CYS A 16 -12.93 -7.45 -8.75
N GLY A 17 -12.93 -6.19 -8.31
CA GLY A 17 -14.14 -5.41 -8.03
C GLY A 17 -14.91 -5.80 -6.76
N LYS A 18 -14.53 -6.89 -6.07
CA LYS A 18 -15.27 -7.42 -4.92
C LYS A 18 -14.86 -6.74 -3.60
N PRO A 19 -15.79 -6.57 -2.63
CA PRO A 19 -15.48 -6.02 -1.32
C PRO A 19 -14.72 -7.02 -0.42
N SER A 20 -14.08 -6.53 0.64
CA SER A 20 -13.43 -7.37 1.66
C SER A 20 -13.20 -6.61 2.96
N LYS A 21 -13.02 -7.34 4.07
CA LYS A 21 -12.53 -6.77 5.34
C LYS A 21 -11.01 -6.61 5.38
N LYS A 22 -10.30 -7.34 4.52
CA LYS A 22 -8.82 -7.39 4.48
C LYS A 22 -8.33 -6.97 3.11
N PHE A 23 -7.80 -5.75 3.06
CA PHE A 23 -7.09 -5.21 1.90
C PHE A 23 -5.60 -5.07 2.20
N ILE A 24 -4.80 -5.11 1.15
CA ILE A 24 -3.42 -4.62 1.13
C ILE A 24 -3.30 -3.57 0.01
N LEU A 25 -2.31 -2.69 0.13
CA LEU A 25 -2.01 -1.73 -0.92
C LEU A 25 -1.03 -2.37 -1.91
N HIS A 26 -1.40 -2.36 -3.18
CA HIS A 26 -0.55 -2.74 -4.30
C HIS A 26 -0.07 -1.48 -5.00
N HIS A 27 1.23 -1.39 -5.33
CA HIS A 27 1.77 -0.28 -6.09
C HIS A 27 1.51 -0.54 -7.57
N VAL A 28 0.89 0.41 -8.25
CA VAL A 28 0.71 0.35 -9.72
C VAL A 28 1.87 1.03 -10.46
N ASP A 29 2.70 1.76 -9.72
CA ASP A 29 3.85 2.53 -10.21
C ASP A 29 4.98 2.39 -9.18
N TYR A 30 6.11 1.86 -9.64
CA TYR A 30 7.31 1.65 -8.83
C TYR A 30 8.41 2.67 -9.11
N ASP A 31 8.25 3.51 -10.14
CA ASP A 31 9.25 4.51 -10.53
C ASP A 31 9.26 5.70 -9.56
N HIS A 32 8.14 5.92 -8.86
CA HIS A 32 7.98 7.01 -7.91
C HIS A 32 8.13 6.55 -6.46
N LEU A 33 9.36 6.60 -5.97
CA LEU A 33 9.66 6.34 -4.57
C LEU A 33 9.24 7.53 -3.69
N CYS A 34 8.62 7.23 -2.55
CA CYS A 34 8.30 8.24 -1.54
C CYS A 34 9.58 8.77 -0.89
N ILE A 35 9.84 10.07 -1.02
CA ILE A 35 11.05 10.75 -0.49
C ILE A 35 10.81 11.31 0.94
N TYR A 36 9.77 10.86 1.65
CA TYR A 36 9.43 11.44 2.95
C TYR A 36 10.54 11.21 3.98
N THR A 37 11.16 12.30 4.44
CA THR A 37 12.41 12.29 5.22
C THR A 37 12.23 11.96 6.70
N GLN A 38 11.01 11.95 7.21
CA GLN A 38 10.69 11.65 8.61
C GLN A 38 9.94 10.31 8.72
N PRO A 39 10.65 9.16 8.71
CA PRO A 39 10.00 7.86 8.88
C PRO A 39 9.57 7.65 10.33
N ILE A 40 8.49 6.90 10.52
CA ILE A 40 8.05 6.37 11.81
C ILE A 40 8.38 4.87 11.90
N GLN A 41 8.47 4.37 13.12
CA GLN A 41 8.63 2.93 13.37
C GLN A 41 7.29 2.32 13.77
N ILE A 42 6.89 1.26 13.07
CA ILE A 42 5.68 0.49 13.41
C ILE A 42 6.03 -0.96 13.71
N PRO A 43 5.32 -1.61 14.65
CA PRO A 43 5.42 -3.05 14.85
C PRO A 43 5.03 -3.81 13.58
N SER A 44 5.85 -4.76 13.17
CA SER A 44 5.57 -5.72 12.10
C SER A 44 6.10 -7.10 12.51
N PRO A 45 5.51 -7.67 13.58
CA PRO A 45 5.96 -8.92 14.15
C PRO A 45 5.80 -10.06 13.14
N THR A 46 6.70 -11.02 13.21
CA THR A 46 6.63 -12.29 12.49
C THR A 46 6.91 -13.42 13.47
N GLU A 47 6.52 -14.65 13.15
CA GLU A 47 6.78 -15.82 14.02
C GLU A 47 8.26 -15.93 14.42
N LYS A 48 9.17 -15.77 13.45
CA LYS A 48 10.63 -15.81 13.69
C LYS A 48 11.17 -14.56 14.37
N ARG A 49 10.45 -13.44 14.34
CA ARG A 49 10.88 -12.13 14.89
C ARG A 49 9.68 -11.41 15.52
N PRO A 50 9.27 -11.78 16.74
CA PRO A 50 8.07 -11.25 17.39
C PRO A 50 8.18 -9.76 17.76
N ASN A 51 9.41 -9.25 17.95
CA ASN A 51 9.64 -7.84 18.27
C ASN A 51 10.05 -6.99 17.05
N ARG A 52 9.85 -7.51 15.82
CA ARG A 52 10.26 -6.81 14.61
C ARG A 52 9.50 -5.49 14.47
N LYS A 53 10.26 -4.41 14.27
CA LYS A 53 9.77 -3.09 13.86
C LYS A 53 10.26 -2.78 12.46
N ILE A 54 9.48 -2.03 11.70
CA ILE A 54 9.84 -1.55 10.37
C ILE A 54 9.74 -0.03 10.32
N LYS A 55 10.63 0.59 9.53
CA LYS A 55 10.55 2.01 9.20
C LYS A 55 9.58 2.18 8.04
N VAL A 56 8.60 3.06 8.19
CA VAL A 56 7.64 3.43 7.14
C VAL A 56 7.52 4.95 7.09
N SER A 57 7.14 5.50 5.95
CA SER A 57 6.85 6.93 5.84
C SER A 57 5.66 7.32 6.74
N ASP A 58 5.71 8.48 7.39
CA ASP A 58 4.57 9.02 8.13
C ASP A 58 3.55 9.64 7.17
N CYS A 59 2.75 8.79 6.54
CA CYS A 59 1.69 9.24 5.65
C CYS A 59 0.58 10.01 6.39
N GLY A 60 0.46 9.89 7.71
CA GLY A 60 -0.52 10.63 8.51
C GLY A 60 -0.16 12.11 8.57
N THR A 61 1.08 12.39 8.96
CA THR A 61 1.62 13.76 8.98
C THR A 61 1.77 14.33 7.58
N CYS A 62 2.18 13.53 6.59
CA CYS A 62 2.25 13.95 5.18
C CYS A 62 0.90 14.44 4.65
N LYS A 63 -0.20 13.74 4.98
CA LYS A 63 -1.56 14.14 4.60
C LYS A 63 -1.93 15.53 5.12
N LEU A 64 -1.44 15.90 6.31
CA LEU A 64 -1.75 17.19 6.95
C LEU A 64 -0.83 18.32 6.46
N LYS A 65 0.47 18.06 6.30
CA LYS A 65 1.47 19.08 5.93
C LYS A 65 1.53 19.37 4.43
N THR A 66 1.33 18.35 3.59
CA THR A 66 1.49 18.42 2.14
C THR A 66 0.38 17.60 1.44
N PRO A 67 -0.88 18.04 1.54
CA PRO A 67 -2.04 17.25 1.07
C PRO A 67 -2.02 16.96 -0.43
N GLU A 68 -1.47 17.85 -1.27
CA GLU A 68 -1.35 17.67 -2.71
C GLU A 68 -0.38 16.53 -3.04
N ALA A 69 0.79 16.53 -2.41
CA ALA A 69 1.78 15.46 -2.56
C ALA A 69 1.22 14.12 -2.06
N PHE A 70 0.51 14.13 -0.94
CA PHE A 70 -0.17 12.94 -0.43
C PHE A 70 -1.19 12.40 -1.44
N LYS A 71 -2.03 13.28 -2.02
CA LYS A 71 -3.04 12.90 -3.02
C LYS A 71 -2.38 12.32 -4.26
N GLU A 72 -1.27 12.89 -4.70
CA GLU A 72 -0.53 12.40 -5.85
C GLU A 72 0.07 11.01 -5.59
N CYS A 73 0.71 10.82 -4.43
CA CYS A 73 1.18 9.49 -3.99
C CYS A 73 0.03 8.46 -3.92
N SER A 74 -1.18 8.88 -3.52
CA SER A 74 -2.32 7.97 -3.39
C SER A 74 -2.85 7.40 -4.70
N LYS A 75 -2.62 8.08 -5.82
CA LYS A 75 -3.00 7.58 -7.15
C LYS A 75 -2.12 6.40 -7.61
N ARG A 76 -0.94 6.23 -7.00
CA ARG A 76 0.06 5.21 -7.37
C ARG A 76 -0.10 3.90 -6.62
N VAL A 77 -1.09 3.83 -5.74
CA VAL A 77 -1.41 2.61 -4.98
C VAL A 77 -2.89 2.32 -5.08
N VAL A 78 -3.22 1.04 -5.07
CA VAL A 78 -4.60 0.56 -5.14
C VAL A 78 -4.87 -0.49 -4.06
N PRO A 79 -6.08 -0.55 -3.48
CA PRO A 79 -6.42 -1.61 -2.56
C PRO A 79 -6.77 -2.88 -3.33
N VAL A 80 -6.13 -3.98 -2.93
CA VAL A 80 -6.40 -5.32 -3.48
C VAL A 80 -6.55 -6.33 -2.35
N HIS A 81 -7.23 -7.45 -2.63
CA HIS A 81 -7.21 -8.59 -1.71
C HIS A 81 -5.81 -9.20 -1.66
N GLN A 82 -5.45 -9.80 -0.52
CA GLN A 82 -4.17 -10.50 -0.37
C GLN A 82 -3.97 -11.60 -1.43
N TYR A 83 -5.03 -12.36 -1.75
CA TYR A 83 -5.01 -13.34 -2.83
C TYR A 83 -4.85 -12.70 -4.22
N CYS A 84 -5.56 -11.61 -4.50
CA CYS A 84 -5.43 -10.89 -5.78
C CYS A 84 -4.03 -10.34 -5.97
N ASN A 85 -3.40 -9.82 -4.91
CA ASN A 85 -2.00 -9.38 -4.99
C ASN A 85 -1.07 -10.53 -5.40
N LYS A 86 -1.24 -11.72 -4.82
CA LYS A 86 -0.45 -12.90 -5.20
C LYS A 86 -0.64 -13.25 -6.68
N LEU A 87 -1.88 -13.19 -7.19
CA LEU A 87 -2.13 -13.41 -8.61
C LEU A 87 -1.42 -12.39 -9.49
N ILE A 88 -1.47 -11.10 -9.14
CA ILE A 88 -0.78 -10.04 -9.87
C ILE A 88 0.73 -10.31 -9.89
N ASP A 89 1.32 -10.64 -8.74
CA ASP A 89 2.75 -10.94 -8.64
C ASP A 89 3.15 -12.15 -9.50
N ASP A 90 2.31 -13.19 -9.53
CA ASP A 90 2.55 -14.40 -10.31
C ASP A 90 2.38 -14.14 -11.82
N GLU A 91 1.41 -13.32 -12.24
CA GLU A 91 1.27 -12.90 -13.64
C GLU A 91 2.44 -12.05 -14.12
N MET A 92 2.94 -11.13 -13.29
CA MET A 92 4.09 -10.30 -13.64
C MET A 92 5.35 -11.13 -13.84
N LYS A 93 5.58 -12.15 -12.98
CA LYS A 93 6.70 -13.07 -13.15
C LYS A 93 6.64 -13.83 -14.47
N LYS A 94 5.45 -14.27 -14.90
CA LYS A 94 5.28 -14.99 -16.19
C LYS A 94 5.58 -14.13 -17.42
N ARG A 95 5.51 -12.80 -17.32
CA ARG A 95 5.80 -11.89 -18.45
C ARG A 95 7.28 -11.58 -18.62
N VAL A 96 8.11 -11.96 -17.65
CA VAL A 96 9.56 -11.69 -17.64
C VAL A 96 10.37 -12.91 -18.11
N PHE A 97 9.71 -14.04 -18.37
CA PHE A 97 10.31 -15.27 -18.90
C PHE A 97 9.68 -15.68 -20.22
#